data_AF-A0A662UYZ0-F1
#
_entry.id   AF-A0A662UYZ0-F1
#
_cell.length_a   1.000
_cell.length_b   1.000
_cell.length_c   1.000
_cell.angle_alpha   90.00
_cell.angle_beta   90.00
_cell.angle_gamma   90.00
#
_symmetry.space_group_name_H-M   'P 1'
#
loop_
_entity.id
_entity.type
_entity.pdbx_description
1 polymer ?
#
loop_
_entity_poly.entity_id
_entity_poly.type
_entity_poly.pdbx_seq_one_letter_code
_entity_poly.pdbx_strand_id
1 'polypeptide(L)'
;MININRKRFYIAISLIILLFIIITLLYIQWPIPNPPTNSSTNIPTTTSPQIHRVLIYDSLAREYPNVTAIKVLKNMFNEYGYEVDVYIGMNATLDPLLNLDKYSIIILRAHGAYNSDPSVNKPLGSYVYTGIYIDEAIEIYGKDYIDYMMNNNMIVLGVIPPPGATLTKELINRLPKYIVVSPLFFIKNIKELHGSIVIFTGCYGFNDNRLAKIFVEKGAEAYISFKGNVTWSHGDAVLEALMRTYLATHNISEAYYSLNDKLKMDLITGAELKIFLKEQH
;
A
#
# COMPACT_ATOMS: atom_id res chain seq x y z
N MET A 1 -36.16 -47.72 4.73
CA MET A 1 -37.19 -46.70 4.40
C MET A 1 -37.89 -46.30 5.69
N ILE A 2 -37.66 -45.07 6.19
CA ILE A 2 -38.30 -44.57 7.41
C ILE A 2 -39.72 -44.15 7.05
N ASN A 3 -40.71 -44.90 7.53
CA ASN A 3 -42.13 -44.62 7.31
C ASN A 3 -42.56 -43.48 8.26
N ILE A 4 -42.25 -42.23 7.88
CA ILE A 4 -42.67 -41.06 8.64
C ILE A 4 -44.18 -40.94 8.51
N ASN A 5 -44.88 -41.05 9.64
CA ASN A 5 -46.32 -40.91 9.74
C ASN A 5 -46.73 -39.56 9.12
N ARG A 6 -47.40 -39.59 7.96
CA ARG A 6 -47.79 -38.40 7.20
C ARG A 6 -48.47 -37.34 8.07
N LYS A 7 -49.25 -37.72 9.09
CA LYS A 7 -49.86 -36.76 10.03
C LYS A 7 -48.81 -35.99 10.85
N ARG A 8 -47.76 -36.64 11.33
CA ARG A 8 -46.66 -35.99 12.08
C ARG A 8 -45.84 -35.06 11.18
N PHE A 9 -45.70 -35.41 9.89
CA PHE A 9 -45.03 -34.57 8.90
C PHE A 9 -45.81 -33.27 8.63
N TYR A 10 -47.13 -33.35 8.43
CA TYR A 10 -47.96 -32.14 8.25
C TYR A 10 -48.01 -31.27 9.50
N ILE A 11 -48.07 -31.86 10.71
CA ILE A 11 -48.01 -31.10 11.97
C ILE A 11 -46.68 -30.33 12.08
N ALA A 12 -45.55 -30.96 11.75
CA ALA A 12 -44.25 -30.30 11.80
C ALA A 12 -44.16 -29.12 10.81
N ILE A 13 -44.67 -29.29 9.58
CA ILE A 13 -44.71 -28.20 8.59
C ILE A 13 -45.60 -27.06 9.06
N SER A 14 -46.79 -27.36 9.59
CA SER A 14 -47.70 -26.33 10.11
C SER A 14 -47.08 -25.53 11.26
N LEU A 15 -46.31 -26.17 12.15
CA LEU A 15 -45.60 -25.49 13.24
C LEU A 15 -44.48 -24.58 12.71
N ILE A 16 -43.74 -25.01 11.69
CA ILE A 16 -42.69 -24.19 11.05
C ILE A 16 -43.30 -22.95 10.39
N ILE A 17 -44.41 -23.11 9.67
CA ILE A 17 -45.10 -21.99 9.03
C ILE A 17 -45.63 -21.00 10.09
N LEU A 18 -46.23 -21.52 11.17
CA LEU A 18 -46.72 -20.69 12.27
C LEU A 18 -45.57 -19.91 12.95
N LEU A 19 -44.43 -20.56 13.17
CA LEU A 19 -43.24 -19.92 13.74
C LEU A 19 -42.73 -18.79 12.82
N PHE A 20 -42.72 -19.00 11.50
CA PHE A 20 -42.30 -17.99 10.54
C PHE A 20 -43.25 -16.78 10.52
N ILE A 21 -44.56 -17.01 10.64
CA ILE A 21 -45.57 -15.95 10.75
C ILE A 21 -45.37 -15.14 12.04
N ILE A 22 -45.08 -15.81 13.17
CA ILE A 22 -44.82 -15.11 14.45
C ILE A 22 -43.56 -14.25 14.36
N ILE A 23 -42.48 -14.75 13.77
CA ILE A 23 -41.22 -14.00 13.60
C ILE A 23 -41.44 -12.77 12.70
N THR A 24 -42.19 -12.92 11.61
CA THR A 24 -42.49 -11.79 10.70
C THR A 24 -43.38 -10.74 11.37
N LEU A 25 -44.37 -11.14 12.17
CA LEU A 25 -45.19 -10.19 12.94
C LEU A 25 -44.38 -9.46 14.02
N LEU A 26 -43.44 -10.15 14.69
CA LEU A 26 -42.50 -9.53 15.63
C LEU A 26 -41.56 -8.53 14.94
N TYR A 27 -41.14 -8.81 13.71
CA TYR A 27 -40.30 -7.92 12.92
C TYR A 27 -41.05 -6.63 12.52
N ILE A 28 -42.35 -6.71 12.20
CA ILE A 28 -43.17 -5.54 11.84
C ILE A 28 -43.42 -4.63 13.05
N GLN A 29 -43.46 -5.18 14.26
CA GLN A 29 -43.62 -4.39 15.49
C GLN A 29 -42.31 -3.77 16.00
N TRP A 30 -41.16 -4.04 15.37
CA TRP A 30 -39.92 -3.40 15.74
C TRP A 30 -39.97 -1.93 15.32
N PRO A 31 -39.88 -0.96 16.25
CA PRO A 31 -39.95 0.45 15.90
C PRO A 31 -38.76 0.80 15.00
N ILE A 32 -39.05 1.21 13.78
CA ILE A 32 -38.06 1.80 12.88
C ILE A 32 -37.54 3.05 13.59
N PRO A 33 -36.22 3.19 13.81
CA PRO A 33 -35.66 4.40 14.38
C PRO A 33 -36.08 5.59 13.51
N ASN A 34 -36.84 6.52 14.08
CA ASN A 34 -37.16 7.75 13.37
C ASN A 34 -35.85 8.46 13.04
N PRO A 35 -35.63 8.90 11.79
CA PRO A 35 -34.48 9.72 11.47
C PRO A 35 -34.55 11.00 12.31
N PRO A 36 -33.40 11.52 12.78
CA PRO A 36 -33.38 12.73 13.58
C PRO A 36 -34.00 13.89 12.78
N THR A 37 -35.06 14.47 13.33
CA THR A 37 -35.67 15.71 12.86
C THR A 37 -34.68 16.85 13.12
N ASN A 38 -33.98 17.29 12.08
CA ASN A 38 -33.09 18.44 12.15
C ASN A 38 -33.89 19.74 12.05
N SER A 39 -34.02 20.42 13.18
CA SER A 39 -34.31 21.85 13.23
C SER A 39 -33.22 22.60 12.47
N SER A 40 -33.66 23.50 11.59
CA SER A 40 -32.84 24.36 10.75
C SER A 40 -31.98 25.31 11.58
N THR A 41 -30.67 25.06 11.58
CA THR A 41 -29.64 26.06 11.88
C THR A 41 -28.55 25.94 10.82
N ASN A 42 -28.32 27.04 10.10
CA ASN A 42 -27.35 27.14 9.03
C ASN A 42 -25.94 26.78 9.53
N ILE A 43 -25.37 25.67 9.04
CA ILE A 43 -23.96 25.31 9.17
C ILE A 43 -23.41 25.09 7.75
N PRO A 44 -22.21 25.60 7.42
CA PRO A 44 -21.63 25.49 6.08
C PRO A 44 -21.47 24.02 5.69
N THR A 45 -21.75 23.72 4.43
CA THR A 45 -21.71 22.41 3.80
C THR A 45 -20.38 21.70 4.04
N THR A 46 -20.33 20.82 5.05
CA THR A 46 -19.27 19.83 5.17
C THR A 46 -19.55 18.73 4.15
N THR A 47 -18.63 18.61 3.20
CA THR A 47 -18.42 17.42 2.35
C THR A 47 -18.65 16.14 3.16
N SER A 48 -19.43 15.21 2.60
CA SER A 48 -19.51 13.80 3.02
C SER A 48 -18.14 13.29 3.47
N PRO A 49 -18.01 12.48 4.55
CA PRO A 49 -16.71 12.00 4.99
C PRO A 49 -16.09 11.20 3.84
N GLN A 50 -15.08 11.79 3.18
CA GLN A 50 -14.17 11.03 2.33
C GLN A 50 -13.49 10.05 3.28
N ILE A 51 -13.81 8.76 3.16
CA ILE A 51 -13.09 7.73 3.91
C ILE A 51 -11.63 7.79 3.45
N HIS A 52 -10.75 8.22 4.34
CA HIS A 52 -9.32 8.27 4.07
C HIS A 52 -8.77 6.84 4.11
N ARG A 53 -8.33 6.33 2.95
CA ARG A 53 -7.75 4.99 2.82
C ARG A 53 -6.23 5.05 2.85
N VAL A 54 -5.61 4.06 3.48
CA VAL A 54 -4.16 3.86 3.52
C VAL A 54 -3.78 2.58 2.79
N LEU A 55 -2.74 2.66 1.98
CA LEU A 55 -2.09 1.50 1.40
C LEU A 55 -0.83 1.16 2.20
N ILE A 56 -0.74 -0.07 2.70
CA ILE A 56 0.50 -0.69 3.15
C ILE A 56 0.90 -1.76 2.13
N TYR A 57 1.85 -1.42 1.27
CA TYR A 57 2.42 -2.30 0.26
C TYR A 57 3.77 -2.82 0.74
N ASP A 58 3.82 -4.09 1.15
CA ASP A 58 4.98 -4.72 1.77
C ASP A 58 5.51 -5.89 0.93
N SER A 59 6.18 -5.58 -0.19
CA SER A 59 6.88 -6.60 -0.97
C SER A 59 8.13 -7.11 -0.27
N LEU A 60 8.74 -6.29 0.61
CA LEU A 60 9.94 -6.63 1.37
C LEU A 60 9.73 -7.84 2.31
N ALA A 61 8.49 -8.10 2.73
CA ALA A 61 8.16 -9.26 3.56
C ALA A 61 8.44 -10.62 2.90
N ARG A 62 8.71 -10.67 1.58
CA ARG A 62 9.13 -11.92 0.92
C ARG A 62 10.51 -12.39 1.40
N GLU A 63 11.38 -11.46 1.81
CA GLU A 63 12.71 -11.75 2.37
C GLU A 63 12.81 -11.40 3.86
N TYR A 64 12.21 -10.27 4.27
CA TYR A 64 12.32 -9.70 5.61
C TYR A 64 10.92 -9.41 6.18
N PRO A 65 10.15 -10.45 6.56
CA PRO A 65 8.82 -10.29 7.12
C PRO A 65 8.86 -9.57 8.46
N ASN A 66 7.95 -8.61 8.66
CA ASN A 66 7.79 -7.93 9.94
C ASN A 66 6.30 -7.72 10.29
N VAL A 67 5.63 -8.83 10.64
CA VAL A 67 4.20 -8.83 10.99
C VAL A 67 3.88 -7.85 12.13
N THR A 68 4.82 -7.68 13.07
CA THR A 68 4.65 -6.74 14.18
C THR A 68 4.55 -5.30 13.70
N ALA A 69 5.49 -4.84 12.86
CA ALA A 69 5.46 -3.47 12.32
C ALA A 69 4.17 -3.21 11.52
N ILE A 70 3.78 -4.16 10.66
CA ILE A 70 2.54 -4.03 9.88
C ILE A 70 1.30 -3.95 10.78
N LYS A 71 1.25 -4.77 11.84
CA LYS A 71 0.14 -4.73 12.81
C LYS A 71 0.10 -3.41 13.58
N VAL A 72 1.25 -2.89 14.01
CA VAL A 72 1.35 -1.60 14.71
C VAL A 72 0.85 -0.47 13.82
N LEU A 73 1.34 -0.38 12.57
CA LEU A 73 0.89 0.64 11.62
C LEU A 73 -0.61 0.53 11.34
N LYS A 74 -1.11 -0.68 11.07
CA LYS A 74 -2.54 -0.89 10.81
C LYS A 74 -3.40 -0.46 11.99
N ASN A 75 -3.02 -0.81 13.22
CA ASN A 75 -3.75 -0.42 14.41
C ASN A 75 -3.76 1.10 14.60
N MET A 76 -2.60 1.75 14.43
CA MET A 76 -2.49 3.22 14.51
C MET A 76 -3.44 3.91 13.53
N PHE A 77 -3.48 3.47 12.27
CA PHE A 77 -4.39 4.05 11.28
C PHE A 77 -5.87 3.80 11.61
N ASN A 78 -6.22 2.58 12.03
CA ASN A 78 -7.59 2.25 12.40
C ASN A 78 -8.09 3.07 13.60
N GLU A 79 -7.23 3.33 14.59
CA GLU A 79 -7.55 4.15 15.77
C GLU A 79 -7.91 5.60 15.40
N TYR A 80 -7.37 6.10 14.28
CA TYR A 80 -7.68 7.42 13.73
C TYR A 80 -8.75 7.39 12.63
N GLY A 81 -9.45 6.26 12.45
CA GLY A 81 -10.59 6.14 11.54
C GLY A 81 -10.26 5.90 10.07
N TYR A 82 -9.01 5.56 9.74
CA TYR A 82 -8.62 5.19 8.38
C TYR A 82 -9.01 3.74 8.05
N GLU A 83 -9.36 3.48 6.79
CA GLU A 83 -9.43 2.12 6.24
C GLU A 83 -8.05 1.73 5.70
N VAL A 84 -7.55 0.54 6.04
CA VAL A 84 -6.18 0.12 5.70
C VAL A 84 -6.19 -1.12 4.82
N ASP A 85 -5.72 -0.97 3.58
CA ASP A 85 -5.41 -2.09 2.70
C ASP A 85 -3.97 -2.53 2.91
N VAL A 86 -3.76 -3.85 3.00
CA VAL A 86 -2.44 -4.42 3.26
C VAL A 86 -2.15 -5.52 2.26
N TYR A 87 -1.05 -5.38 1.53
CA TYR A 87 -0.56 -6.35 0.56
C TYR A 87 0.87 -6.77 0.96
N ILE A 88 1.06 -8.04 1.30
CA ILE A 88 2.30 -8.55 1.91
C ILE A 88 2.91 -9.66 1.06
N GLY A 89 4.23 -9.62 0.89
CA GLY A 89 5.00 -10.66 0.19
C GLY A 89 4.45 -10.87 -1.22
N MET A 90 4.11 -12.10 -1.59
CA MET A 90 3.56 -12.43 -2.91
C MET A 90 2.26 -11.69 -3.27
N ASN A 91 1.52 -11.17 -2.28
CA ASN A 91 0.30 -10.40 -2.54
C ASN A 91 0.60 -8.93 -2.91
N ALA A 92 1.84 -8.46 -2.72
CA ALA A 92 2.29 -7.14 -3.18
C ALA A 92 2.58 -7.20 -4.70
N THR A 93 1.52 -7.30 -5.50
CA THR A 93 1.54 -7.45 -6.97
C THR A 93 1.54 -6.09 -7.69
N LEU A 94 1.29 -6.06 -9.00
CA LEU A 94 1.16 -4.80 -9.74
C LEU A 94 -0.17 -4.08 -9.44
N ASP A 95 -1.21 -4.79 -9.02
CA ASP A 95 -2.57 -4.23 -8.93
C ASP A 95 -2.69 -3.08 -7.92
N PRO A 96 -2.13 -3.17 -6.70
CA PRO A 96 -2.17 -2.05 -5.77
C PRO A 96 -1.45 -0.82 -6.33
N LEU A 97 -0.33 -1.04 -7.04
CA LEU A 97 0.46 0.04 -7.64
C LEU A 97 -0.22 0.70 -8.85
N LEU A 98 -1.15 0.00 -9.52
CA LEU A 98 -1.99 0.55 -10.59
C LEU A 98 -3.18 1.37 -10.06
N ASN A 99 -3.45 1.32 -8.76
CA ASN A 99 -4.64 1.90 -8.12
C ASN A 99 -4.29 2.86 -6.97
N LEU A 100 -3.15 3.55 -7.07
CA LEU A 100 -2.65 4.43 -6.00
C LEU A 100 -3.55 5.65 -5.74
N ASP A 101 -4.37 6.05 -6.71
CA ASP A 101 -5.31 7.18 -6.62
C ASP A 101 -6.40 7.04 -5.54
N LYS A 102 -6.57 5.83 -4.99
CA LYS A 102 -7.57 5.54 -3.96
C LYS A 102 -7.11 5.90 -2.55
N TYR A 103 -5.84 6.25 -2.35
CA TYR A 103 -5.23 6.31 -1.03
C TYR A 103 -4.74 7.71 -0.69
N SER A 104 -5.05 8.20 0.51
CA SER A 104 -4.48 9.45 1.03
C SER A 104 -3.07 9.24 1.59
N ILE A 105 -2.71 8.01 1.96
CA ILE A 105 -1.36 7.66 2.43
C ILE A 105 -0.95 6.35 1.74
N ILE A 106 0.24 6.36 1.14
CA ILE A 106 0.81 5.25 0.39
C ILE A 106 2.15 4.88 1.03
N ILE A 107 2.21 3.72 1.68
CA ILE A 107 3.43 3.18 2.29
C ILE A 107 3.94 2.04 1.41
N LEU A 108 5.10 2.24 0.79
CA LEU A 108 5.83 1.26 0.00
C LEU A 108 7.00 0.73 0.84
N ARG A 109 6.78 -0.39 1.54
CA ARG A 109 7.82 -1.17 2.21
C ARG A 109 8.37 -2.21 1.24
N ALA A 110 9.37 -1.80 0.46
CA ALA A 110 9.86 -2.59 -0.67
C ALA A 110 11.37 -2.48 -0.82
N HIS A 111 12.00 -3.47 -1.47
CA HIS A 111 13.35 -3.28 -1.99
C HIS A 111 13.38 -2.17 -3.05
N GLY A 112 14.50 -1.46 -3.11
CA GLY A 112 14.75 -0.42 -4.10
C GLY A 112 16.02 -0.67 -4.90
N ALA A 113 16.01 -0.25 -6.15
CA ALA A 113 17.19 -0.19 -7.01
C ALA A 113 17.28 1.20 -7.66
N TYR A 114 18.41 1.49 -8.29
CA TYR A 114 18.65 2.80 -8.89
C TYR A 114 19.49 2.67 -10.16
N ASN A 115 19.07 3.39 -11.21
CA ASN A 115 19.84 3.53 -12.43
C ASN A 115 20.24 4.99 -12.63
N SER A 116 21.53 5.28 -12.57
CA SER A 116 22.11 6.59 -12.91
C SER A 116 22.81 6.62 -14.25
N ASP A 117 22.93 5.48 -14.94
CA ASP A 117 23.71 5.38 -16.17
C ASP A 117 22.80 5.60 -17.39
N PRO A 118 22.92 6.73 -18.10
CA PRO A 118 22.10 7.00 -19.28
C PRO A 118 22.45 6.10 -20.47
N SER A 119 23.59 5.39 -20.44
CA SER A 119 23.95 4.42 -21.48
C SER A 119 23.18 3.11 -21.36
N VAL A 120 22.65 2.81 -20.17
CA VAL A 120 21.76 1.66 -19.98
C VAL A 120 20.41 2.04 -20.56
N ASN A 121 19.91 1.27 -21.54
CA ASN A 121 18.60 1.45 -22.15
C ASN A 121 17.44 1.03 -21.21
N LYS A 122 17.38 1.69 -20.05
CA LYS A 122 16.41 1.54 -18.98
C LYS A 122 16.18 2.92 -18.34
N PRO A 123 14.99 3.21 -17.81
CA PRO A 123 14.69 4.49 -17.17
C PRO A 123 15.72 4.88 -16.10
N LEU A 124 16.06 6.16 -16.03
CA LEU A 124 16.88 6.72 -14.96
C LEU A 124 16.03 6.93 -13.71
N GLY A 125 16.64 6.76 -12.54
CA GLY A 125 16.01 6.99 -11.25
C GLY A 125 15.78 5.69 -10.46
N SER A 126 14.93 5.79 -9.45
CA SER A 126 14.68 4.73 -8.47
C SER A 126 13.60 3.76 -8.94
N TYR A 127 13.79 2.49 -8.61
CA TYR A 127 12.93 1.36 -8.98
C TYR A 127 12.36 0.74 -7.71
N VAL A 128 11.14 0.22 -7.78
CA VAL A 128 10.44 -0.40 -6.65
C VAL A 128 10.20 -1.88 -6.95
N TYR A 129 10.66 -2.76 -6.06
CA TYR A 129 10.45 -4.20 -6.24
C TYR A 129 9.01 -4.57 -5.89
N THR A 130 8.40 -5.39 -6.74
CA THR A 130 7.16 -6.09 -6.36
C THR A 130 7.49 -7.33 -5.56
N GLY A 131 6.46 -7.92 -4.98
CA GLY A 131 6.57 -9.16 -4.24
C GLY A 131 6.45 -10.39 -5.13
N ILE A 132 6.41 -10.30 -6.46
CA ILE A 132 6.20 -11.43 -7.38
C ILE A 132 7.37 -11.68 -8.34
N TYR A 133 7.53 -12.94 -8.72
CA TYR A 133 8.51 -13.38 -9.72
C TYR A 133 7.95 -13.30 -11.14
N ILE A 134 8.82 -13.35 -12.13
CA ILE A 134 8.42 -13.31 -13.55
C ILE A 134 7.42 -14.42 -13.91
N ASP A 135 7.64 -15.65 -13.45
CA ASP A 135 6.77 -16.78 -13.79
C ASP A 135 5.38 -16.61 -13.14
N GLU A 136 5.35 -16.15 -11.88
CA GLU A 136 4.10 -15.83 -11.16
C GLU A 136 3.36 -14.67 -11.83
N ALA A 137 4.09 -13.63 -12.27
CA ALA A 137 3.49 -12.51 -12.98
C ALA A 137 2.88 -12.93 -14.32
N ILE A 138 3.53 -13.84 -15.05
CA ILE A 138 3.00 -14.42 -16.29
C ILE A 138 1.74 -15.25 -16.00
N GLU A 139 1.71 -16.00 -14.91
CA GLU A 139 0.53 -16.76 -14.49
C GLU A 139 -0.65 -15.84 -14.13
N ILE A 140 -0.40 -14.77 -13.38
CA ILE A 140 -1.44 -13.83 -12.92
C ILE A 140 -1.97 -12.95 -14.07
N TYR A 141 -1.07 -12.41 -14.89
CA TYR A 141 -1.40 -11.34 -15.85
C TYR A 141 -1.37 -11.76 -17.32
N GLY A 142 -0.82 -12.94 -17.62
CA GLY A 142 -0.58 -13.40 -18.98
C GLY A 142 0.72 -12.85 -19.57
N LYS A 143 1.37 -13.70 -20.38
CA LYS A 143 2.67 -13.40 -20.99
C LYS A 143 2.67 -12.13 -21.83
N ASP A 144 1.66 -11.94 -22.67
CA ASP A 144 1.59 -10.80 -23.59
C ASP A 144 1.55 -9.46 -22.86
N TYR A 145 0.86 -9.40 -21.71
CA TYR A 145 0.81 -8.21 -20.88
C TYR A 145 2.15 -7.90 -20.24
N ILE A 146 2.80 -8.93 -19.67
CA ILE A 146 4.14 -8.79 -19.07
C ILE A 146 5.18 -8.37 -20.12
N ASP A 147 5.16 -9.00 -21.30
CA ASP A 147 6.02 -8.63 -22.42
C ASP A 147 5.77 -7.19 -22.86
N TYR A 148 4.50 -6.77 -22.96
CA TYR A 148 4.16 -5.39 -23.27
C TYR A 148 4.76 -4.41 -22.25
N MET A 149 4.64 -4.70 -20.94
CA MET A 149 5.20 -3.85 -19.89
C MET A 149 6.73 -3.80 -19.92
N MET A 150 7.39 -4.93 -20.19
CA MET A 150 8.86 -5.02 -20.32
C MET A 150 9.37 -4.27 -21.56
N ASN A 151 8.74 -4.47 -22.71
CA ASN A 151 9.09 -3.81 -23.97
C ASN A 151 8.89 -2.29 -23.90
N ASN A 152 7.96 -1.83 -23.06
CA ASN A 152 7.74 -0.41 -22.76
C ASN A 152 8.58 0.13 -21.59
N ASN A 153 9.52 -0.67 -21.07
CA ASN A 153 10.38 -0.34 -19.93
C ASN A 153 9.61 0.08 -18.66
N MET A 154 8.34 -0.31 -18.52
CA MET A 154 7.56 -0.07 -17.31
C MET A 154 8.01 -1.02 -16.19
N ILE A 155 8.30 -2.27 -16.54
CA ILE A 155 8.87 -3.24 -15.61
C ILE A 155 10.20 -3.77 -16.13
N VAL A 156 11.03 -4.23 -15.19
CA VAL A 156 12.32 -4.86 -15.44
C VAL A 156 12.47 -6.08 -14.53
N LEU A 157 13.46 -6.93 -14.84
CA LEU A 157 13.81 -8.05 -13.97
C LEU A 157 14.90 -7.64 -12.98
N GLY A 158 14.62 -7.81 -11.70
CA GLY A 158 15.57 -7.60 -10.61
C GLY A 158 15.95 -8.91 -9.94
N VAL A 159 17.07 -8.90 -9.21
CA VAL A 159 17.49 -9.98 -8.31
C VAL A 159 17.86 -9.38 -6.97
N ILE A 160 17.57 -10.11 -5.90
CA ILE A 160 17.98 -9.76 -4.55
C ILE A 160 19.10 -10.72 -4.14
N PRO A 161 20.36 -10.26 -4.06
CA PRO A 161 21.45 -11.12 -3.60
C PRO A 161 21.33 -11.40 -2.11
N PRO A 162 21.85 -12.54 -1.64
CA PRO A 162 22.06 -12.76 -0.22
C PRO A 162 22.91 -11.62 0.39
N PRO A 163 22.67 -11.24 1.66
CA PRO A 163 23.47 -10.22 2.33
C PRO A 163 24.97 -10.51 2.23
N GLY A 164 25.74 -9.50 1.82
CA GLY A 164 27.19 -9.60 1.66
C GLY A 164 27.68 -10.34 0.42
N ALA A 165 26.79 -10.84 -0.45
CA ALA A 165 27.21 -11.51 -1.67
C ALA A 165 27.65 -10.52 -2.77
N THR A 166 28.76 -10.84 -3.43
CA THR A 166 29.16 -10.16 -4.67
C THR A 166 28.31 -10.67 -5.83
N LEU A 167 27.70 -9.75 -6.57
CA LEU A 167 26.91 -10.09 -7.76
C LEU A 167 27.81 -10.58 -8.90
N THR A 168 27.83 -11.89 -9.11
CA THR A 168 28.43 -12.53 -10.29
C THR A 168 27.36 -12.92 -11.31
N LYS A 169 27.73 -13.09 -12.58
CA LYS A 169 26.80 -13.57 -13.62
C LYS A 169 26.18 -14.92 -13.25
N GLU A 170 26.96 -15.82 -12.67
CA GLU A 170 26.49 -17.14 -12.23
C GLU A 170 25.43 -17.00 -11.13
N LEU A 171 25.71 -16.20 -10.10
CA LEU A 171 24.75 -15.96 -9.01
C LEU A 171 23.47 -15.33 -9.54
N ILE A 172 23.59 -14.29 -10.38
CA ILE A 172 22.43 -13.63 -11.00
C ILE A 172 21.57 -14.66 -11.73
N ASN A 173 22.15 -15.58 -12.50
CA ASN A 173 21.39 -16.58 -13.26
C ASN A 173 20.65 -17.62 -12.39
N ARG A 174 21.09 -17.80 -11.14
CA ARG A 174 20.48 -18.76 -10.20
C ARG A 174 19.45 -18.14 -9.28
N LEU A 175 19.46 -16.81 -9.13
CA LEU A 175 18.53 -16.10 -8.27
C LEU A 175 17.16 -15.91 -8.92
N PRO A 176 16.07 -15.97 -8.14
CA PRO A 176 14.74 -15.63 -8.62
C PRO A 176 14.69 -14.23 -9.23
N LYS A 177 13.93 -14.10 -10.32
CA LYS A 177 13.75 -12.82 -11.03
C LYS A 177 12.46 -12.16 -10.58
N TYR A 178 12.60 -11.07 -9.84
CA TYR A 178 11.47 -10.27 -9.38
C TYR A 178 11.00 -9.34 -10.50
N ILE A 179 9.69 -9.10 -10.55
CA ILE A 179 9.17 -7.95 -11.28
C ILE A 179 9.50 -6.68 -10.48
N VAL A 180 10.13 -5.73 -11.15
CA VAL A 180 10.53 -4.44 -10.58
C VAL A 180 9.92 -3.34 -11.42
N VAL A 181 9.16 -2.43 -10.80
CA VAL A 181 8.55 -1.30 -11.50
C VAL A 181 9.54 -0.14 -11.60
N SER A 182 9.60 0.44 -12.79
CA SER A 182 10.48 1.57 -13.11
C SER A 182 9.77 2.92 -12.90
N PRO A 183 10.50 4.04 -12.94
CA PRO A 183 9.89 5.36 -13.04
C PRO A 183 8.86 5.50 -14.16
N LEU A 184 9.05 4.83 -15.30
CA LEU A 184 8.07 4.88 -16.41
C LEU A 184 6.76 4.17 -16.08
N PHE A 185 6.76 3.14 -15.23
CA PHE A 185 5.52 2.53 -14.76
C PHE A 185 4.66 3.57 -14.06
N PHE A 186 5.26 4.35 -13.16
CA PHE A 186 4.53 5.36 -12.40
C PHE A 186 4.07 6.52 -13.29
N ILE A 187 4.92 6.99 -14.20
CA ILE A 187 4.54 8.04 -15.18
C ILE A 187 3.32 7.62 -16.00
N LYS A 188 3.31 6.39 -16.51
CA LYS A 188 2.28 5.90 -17.44
C LYS A 188 0.99 5.46 -16.76
N ASN A 189 1.06 4.91 -15.54
CA ASN A 189 -0.08 4.22 -14.94
C ASN A 189 -0.68 4.91 -13.71
N ILE A 190 0.07 5.78 -13.02
CA ILE A 190 -0.50 6.53 -11.88
C ILE A 190 -1.50 7.59 -12.41
N LYS A 191 -2.71 7.55 -11.86
CA LYS A 191 -3.73 8.62 -11.97
C LYS A 191 -3.46 9.72 -10.94
N GLU A 192 -4.25 10.79 -10.93
CA GLU A 192 -4.07 11.87 -9.95
C GLU A 192 -4.18 11.35 -8.50
N LEU A 193 -3.26 11.78 -7.65
CA LEU A 193 -3.10 11.33 -6.26
C LEU A 193 -3.80 12.24 -5.25
N HIS A 194 -4.50 13.29 -5.68
CA HIS A 194 -5.40 14.07 -4.80
C HIS A 194 -4.80 14.49 -3.44
N GLY A 195 -3.52 14.84 -3.38
CA GLY A 195 -2.82 15.21 -2.15
C GLY A 195 -2.28 14.04 -1.33
N SER A 196 -2.10 12.84 -1.88
CA SER A 196 -1.54 11.71 -1.14
C SER A 196 -0.17 12.03 -0.54
N ILE A 197 0.13 11.40 0.60
CA ILE A 197 1.49 11.29 1.14
C ILE A 197 2.06 9.94 0.70
N VAL A 198 3.22 9.96 0.05
CA VAL A 198 3.91 8.76 -0.44
C VAL A 198 5.18 8.53 0.37
N ILE A 199 5.34 7.35 0.94
CA ILE A 199 6.50 6.97 1.73
C ILE A 199 7.07 5.68 1.16
N PHE A 200 8.32 5.74 0.69
CA PHE A 200 9.03 4.58 0.16
C PHE A 200 10.26 4.28 1.00
N THR A 201 10.26 3.15 1.71
CA THR A 201 11.37 2.74 2.60
C THR A 201 12.38 1.82 1.94
N GLY A 202 12.46 1.83 0.61
CA GLY A 202 13.46 1.07 -0.12
C GLY A 202 14.75 1.85 -0.34
N CYS A 203 15.83 1.11 -0.56
CA CYS A 203 17.13 1.69 -0.91
C CYS A 203 17.01 2.62 -2.12
N TYR A 204 17.76 3.71 -2.08
CA TYR A 204 17.96 4.63 -3.20
C TYR A 204 16.70 5.36 -3.69
N GLY A 205 15.58 5.31 -2.98
CA GLY A 205 14.35 5.99 -3.37
C GLY A 205 14.45 7.52 -3.42
N PHE A 206 15.57 8.09 -2.95
CA PHE A 206 15.91 9.52 -3.02
C PHE A 206 17.38 9.77 -3.43
N ASN A 207 18.00 8.86 -4.19
CA ASN A 207 19.35 9.11 -4.73
C ASN A 207 19.36 10.25 -5.76
N ASP A 208 18.25 10.42 -6.46
CA ASP A 208 17.89 11.64 -7.16
C ASP A 208 16.43 12.00 -6.84
N ASN A 209 15.94 13.11 -7.39
CA ASN A 209 14.58 13.59 -7.15
C ASN A 209 13.59 13.12 -8.22
N ARG A 210 13.96 12.22 -9.15
CA ARG A 210 13.09 11.87 -10.29
C ARG A 210 11.83 11.15 -9.84
N LEU A 211 11.96 10.13 -9.00
CA LEU A 211 10.80 9.38 -8.51
C LEU A 211 9.90 10.28 -7.65
N ALA A 212 10.50 11.09 -6.78
CA ALA A 212 9.78 12.09 -5.97
C ALA A 212 8.97 13.07 -6.84
N LYS A 213 9.60 13.63 -7.88
CA LYS A 213 8.94 14.54 -8.83
C LYS A 213 7.77 13.86 -9.54
N ILE A 214 7.92 12.61 -9.98
CA ILE A 214 6.83 11.86 -10.63
C ILE A 214 5.61 11.80 -9.70
N PHE A 215 5.78 11.44 -8.43
CA PHE A 215 4.65 11.37 -7.49
C PHE A 215 4.02 12.75 -7.23
N VAL A 216 4.82 13.80 -7.04
CA VAL A 216 4.33 15.16 -6.78
C VAL A 216 3.64 15.77 -8.02
N GLU A 217 4.18 15.57 -9.21
CA GLU A 217 3.55 15.96 -10.48
C GLU A 217 2.24 15.20 -10.72
N LYS A 218 2.12 13.98 -10.18
CA LYS A 218 0.86 13.23 -10.14
C LYS A 218 -0.09 13.68 -9.03
N GLY A 219 0.22 14.73 -8.28
CA GLY A 219 -0.67 15.33 -7.30
C GLY A 219 -0.44 14.89 -5.86
N ALA A 220 0.64 14.15 -5.55
CA ALA A 220 1.02 13.90 -4.16
C ALA A 220 1.40 15.22 -3.46
N GLU A 221 1.05 15.35 -2.18
CA GLU A 221 1.49 16.48 -1.34
C GLU A 221 2.95 16.33 -0.91
N ALA A 222 3.37 15.09 -0.63
CA ALA A 222 4.71 14.79 -0.17
C ALA A 222 5.19 13.42 -0.66
N TYR A 223 6.48 13.33 -0.91
CA TYR A 223 7.19 12.08 -1.13
C TYR A 223 8.38 11.97 -0.16
N ILE A 224 8.45 10.88 0.59
CA ILE A 224 9.48 10.62 1.60
C ILE A 224 10.19 9.32 1.29
N SER A 225 11.52 9.34 1.26
CA SER A 225 12.33 8.14 1.03
C SER A 225 13.78 8.32 1.48
N PHE A 226 14.60 7.29 1.27
CA PHE A 226 16.00 7.28 1.67
C PHE A 226 16.94 7.55 0.48
N LYS A 227 17.92 8.41 0.72
CA LYS A 227 19.13 8.51 -0.10
C LYS A 227 20.14 7.49 0.44
N GLY A 228 20.55 6.54 -0.40
CA GLY A 228 21.46 5.45 -0.02
C GLY A 228 20.76 4.14 0.36
N ASN A 229 21.53 3.20 0.90
CA ASN A 229 21.05 1.88 1.33
C ASN A 229 20.44 1.96 2.72
N VAL A 230 19.17 1.62 2.91
CA VAL A 230 18.56 1.63 4.25
C VAL A 230 18.39 0.20 4.77
N THR A 231 18.66 -0.01 6.06
CA THR A 231 18.34 -1.27 6.73
C THR A 231 16.83 -1.38 6.96
N TRP A 232 16.26 -2.56 6.76
CA TRP A 232 14.81 -2.77 6.90
C TRP A 232 14.30 -2.39 8.29
N SER A 233 15.07 -2.69 9.35
CA SER A 233 14.72 -2.33 10.73
C SER A 233 14.70 -0.82 10.96
N HIS A 234 15.59 -0.07 10.32
CA HIS A 234 15.60 1.38 10.41
C HIS A 234 14.40 1.98 9.68
N GLY A 235 14.11 1.49 8.46
CA GLY A 235 12.92 1.88 7.70
C GLY A 235 11.62 1.67 8.49
N ASP A 236 11.47 0.52 9.16
CA ASP A 236 10.31 0.20 9.99
C ASP A 236 10.17 1.17 11.19
N ALA A 237 11.28 1.49 11.87
CA ALA A 237 11.29 2.44 12.98
C ALA A 237 10.91 3.86 12.54
N VAL A 238 11.39 4.29 11.36
CA VAL A 238 11.02 5.58 10.77
C VAL A 238 9.53 5.63 10.43
N LEU A 239 8.98 4.58 9.80
CA LEU A 239 7.55 4.54 9.48
C LEU A 239 6.67 4.71 10.72
N GLU A 240 6.98 3.97 11.79
CA GLU A 240 6.21 4.07 13.02
C GLU A 240 6.27 5.49 13.61
N ALA A 241 7.46 6.05 13.77
CA ALA A 241 7.64 7.37 14.38
C ALA A 241 7.02 8.50 13.55
N LEU A 242 7.24 8.46 12.23
CA LEU A 242 6.71 9.44 11.29
C LEU A 242 5.18 9.40 11.27
N MET A 243 4.58 8.21 11.14
CA MET A 243 3.13 8.07 11.09
C MET A 243 2.45 8.36 12.42
N ARG A 244 3.11 8.04 13.55
CA ARG A 244 2.61 8.42 14.87
C ARG A 244 2.49 9.94 15.01
N THR A 245 3.50 10.66 14.55
CA THR A 245 3.50 12.13 14.61
C THR A 245 2.50 12.70 13.61
N TYR A 246 2.49 12.21 12.38
CA TYR A 246 1.54 12.66 11.36
C TYR A 246 0.09 12.47 11.79
N LEU A 247 -0.28 11.33 12.36
CA LEU A 247 -1.64 11.09 12.83
C LEU A 247 -2.03 12.03 13.98
N ALA A 248 -1.07 12.42 14.83
CA ALA A 248 -1.33 13.39 15.89
C ALA A 248 -1.48 14.83 15.39
N THR A 249 -0.72 15.23 14.36
CA THR A 249 -0.63 16.64 13.92
C THR A 249 -1.38 16.95 12.63
N HIS A 250 -1.67 15.92 11.82
CA HIS A 250 -2.14 16.00 10.44
C HIS A 250 -1.26 16.91 9.54
N ASN A 251 0.03 17.02 9.88
CA ASN A 251 1.00 17.85 9.17
C ASN A 251 2.25 17.03 8.85
N ILE A 252 2.43 16.67 7.58
CA ILE A 252 3.55 15.81 7.16
C ILE A 252 4.90 16.50 7.27
N SER A 253 4.95 17.82 7.08
CA SER A 253 6.18 18.60 7.27
C SER A 253 6.59 18.60 8.73
N GLU A 254 5.65 18.85 9.65
CA GLU A 254 5.91 18.78 11.09
C GLU A 254 6.35 17.37 11.50
N ALA A 255 5.66 16.35 11.04
CA ALA A 255 6.00 14.95 11.32
C ALA A 255 7.42 14.59 10.85
N TYR A 256 7.85 15.08 9.69
CA TYR A 256 9.22 14.86 9.19
C TYR A 256 10.26 15.66 9.99
N TYR A 257 10.02 16.95 10.21
CA TYR A 257 11.01 17.83 10.84
C TYR A 257 11.16 17.54 12.34
N SER A 258 10.13 17.01 13.01
CA SER A 258 10.21 16.58 14.41
C SER A 258 11.02 15.30 14.64
N LEU A 259 11.29 14.52 13.59
CA LEU A 259 12.12 13.31 13.72
C LEU A 259 13.50 13.68 14.24
N ASN A 260 13.97 12.93 15.24
CA ASN A 260 15.33 13.07 15.76
C ASN A 260 16.36 12.60 14.72
N ASP A 261 17.61 13.02 14.90
CA ASP A 261 18.69 12.74 13.95
C ASP A 261 18.97 11.24 13.78
N LYS A 262 18.74 10.43 14.82
CA LYS A 262 18.91 8.97 14.77
C LYS A 262 17.85 8.26 13.92
N LEU A 263 16.74 8.93 13.61
CA LEU A 263 15.71 8.46 12.68
C LEU A 263 15.86 9.09 11.30
N LYS A 264 16.54 10.22 11.18
CA LYS A 264 16.85 10.84 9.89
C LYS A 264 18.06 10.20 9.19
N MET A 265 18.89 9.46 9.92
CA MET A 265 20.07 8.78 9.39
C MET A 265 20.17 7.35 9.90
N ASP A 266 20.30 6.40 8.97
CA ASP A 266 20.65 5.02 9.29
C ASP A 266 22.15 4.94 9.59
N LEU A 267 22.49 4.76 10.87
CA LEU A 267 23.88 4.73 11.33
C LEU A 267 24.68 3.51 10.83
N ILE A 268 24.01 2.46 10.33
CA ILE A 268 24.68 1.26 9.82
C ILE A 268 25.20 1.52 8.40
N THR A 269 24.44 2.25 7.60
CA THR A 269 24.69 2.39 6.16
C THR A 269 24.98 3.82 5.72
N GLY A 270 24.72 4.81 6.56
CA GLY A 270 24.77 6.23 6.25
C GLY A 270 23.62 6.72 5.37
N ALA A 271 22.55 5.93 5.19
CA ALA A 271 21.40 6.40 4.42
C ALA A 271 20.66 7.53 5.14
N GLU A 272 20.22 8.52 4.37
CA GLU A 272 19.57 9.71 4.88
C GLU A 272 18.10 9.73 4.45
N LEU A 273 17.19 9.91 5.39
CA LEU A 273 15.79 10.19 5.10
C LEU A 273 15.67 11.59 4.46
N LYS A 274 14.87 11.69 3.41
CA LYS A 274 14.60 12.93 2.67
C LYS A 274 13.11 13.07 2.42
N ILE A 275 12.67 14.32 2.30
CA ILE A 275 11.31 14.70 1.91
C ILE A 275 11.35 15.60 0.68
N PHE A 276 10.41 15.39 -0.23
CA PHE A 276 10.07 16.29 -1.32
C PHE A 276 8.62 16.75 -1.11
N LEU A 277 8.42 18.05 -0.91
CA LEU A 277 7.10 18.66 -0.73
C LEU A 277 6.62 19.25 -2.05
N LYS A 278 5.31 19.21 -2.28
CA LYS A 278 4.69 20.00 -3.34
C LYS A 278 4.88 21.49 -3.03
N GLU A 279 5.37 22.25 -4.01
CA GLU A 279 5.44 23.71 -3.88
C GLU A 279 4.02 24.28 -3.78
N GLN A 280 3.78 25.15 -2.80
CA GLN A 280 2.54 25.91 -2.71
C GLN A 280 2.62 27.05 -3.73
N HIS A 281 1.83 26.97 -4.80
CA HIS A 281 1.62 28.07 -5.73
C HIS A 281 0.51 29.00 -5.25
#